data_AF-A0A355YPZ9-F1
#
_entry.id   AF-A0A355YPZ9-F1
#
_cell.length_a   1.000
_cell.length_b   1.000
_cell.length_c   1.000
_cell.angle_alpha   90.00
_cell.angle_beta   90.00
_cell.angle_gamma   90.00
#
_symmetry.space_group_name_H-M   'P 1'
#
loop_
_entity.id
_entity.type
_entity.pdbx_description
1 polymer ?
#
loop_
_entity_poly.entity_id
_entity_poly.type
_entity_poly.pdbx_seq_one_letter_code
_entity_poly.pdbx_strand_id
1 'polypeptide(L)' 'MKESKRASCVAVVLAGGRGKRMGTTVAKQYLLIEDKPVLYYSLKAFEDSDLFSQVIL' A
#
# COMPACT_ATOMS: atom_id res chain seq x y z
N MET A 1 5.30 27.01 -22.33
CA MET A 1 4.79 25.61 -22.30
C MET A 1 3.75 25.52 -21.21
N LYS A 2 2.51 25.09 -21.52
CA LYS A 2 1.48 24.86 -20.50
C LYS A 2 1.76 23.50 -19.86
N GLU A 3 2.01 23.47 -18.55
CA GLU A 3 1.96 22.24 -17.77
C GLU A 3 0.55 21.66 -17.90
N SER A 4 0.46 20.52 -18.60
CA SER A 4 -0.76 19.72 -18.63
C SER A 4 -0.87 19.06 -17.25
N LYS A 5 -1.72 19.63 -16.40
CA LYS A 5 -1.98 19.11 -15.05
C LYS A 5 -2.55 17.70 -15.20
N ARG A 6 -1.71 16.67 -15.03
CA ARG A 6 -2.18 15.27 -14.95
C ARG A 6 -3.23 15.19 -13.85
N ALA A 7 -4.32 14.48 -14.10
CA ALA A 7 -5.31 14.20 -13.07
C ALA A 7 -4.60 13.53 -11.87
N SER A 8 -4.77 14.08 -10.66
CA SER A 8 -4.15 13.53 -9.46
C SER A 8 -4.82 12.19 -9.14
N CYS A 9 -4.10 11.08 -9.33
CA CYS A 9 -4.55 9.77 -8.90
C CYS A 9 -4.02 9.50 -7.49
N VAL A 10 -4.89 9.00 -6.60
CA VAL A 10 -4.58 8.69 -5.20
C VAL A 10 -4.91 7.23 -4.96
N ALA A 11 -3.96 6.49 -4.38
CA ALA A 11 -4.18 5.12 -3.93
C ALA A 11 -4.62 5.11 -2.46
N VAL A 12 -5.63 4.30 -2.13
CA VAL A 12 -6.05 4.03 -0.75
C VAL A 12 -5.83 2.55 -0.47
N VAL A 13 -4.95 2.24 0.48
CA VAL A 13 -4.56 0.87 0.84
C VAL A 13 -5.16 0.52 2.19
N LEU A 14 -6.32 -0.15 2.17
CA LEU A 14 -7.04 -0.52 3.40
C LEU A 14 -6.27 -1.56 4.23
N ALA A 15 -5.56 -1.10 5.26
CA ALA A 15 -4.72 -1.93 6.12
C ALA A 15 -5.32 -2.19 7.52
N GLY A 16 -6.60 -1.89 7.75
CA GLY A 16 -7.26 -2.02 9.07
C GLY A 16 -7.76 -3.42 9.45
N GLY A 17 -7.51 -4.44 8.62
CA GLY A 17 -8.02 -5.80 8.84
C GLY A 17 -7.32 -6.55 9.98
N ARG A 18 -8.07 -7.30 10.80
CA ARG A 18 -7.49 -8.10 11.91
C ARG A 18 -6.80 -9.39 11.48
N GLY A 19 -7.04 -9.89 10.27
CA GLY A 19 -6.42 -11.12 9.80
C GLY A 19 -6.79 -12.39 10.58
N LYS A 20 -7.98 -12.49 11.20
CA LYS A 20 -8.37 -13.60 12.10
C LYS A 20 -8.10 -15.01 11.56
N ARG A 21 -8.29 -15.22 10.24
CA ARG A 21 -8.06 -16.52 9.57
C ARG A 21 -6.58 -16.88 9.40
N MET A 22 -5.66 -15.94 9.65
CA MET A 22 -4.22 -16.17 9.58
C MET A 22 -3.68 -16.95 10.78
N GLY A 23 -4.47 -17.08 11.87
CA GLY A 23 -4.06 -17.82 13.06
C GLY A 23 -2.92 -17.17 13.86
N THR A 24 -2.64 -15.88 13.63
CA THR A 24 -1.58 -15.11 14.29
C THR A 24 -2.16 -14.07 15.25
N THR A 25 -1.38 -13.72 16.28
CA THR A 25 -1.69 -12.58 17.18
C THR A 25 -1.38 -11.23 16.53
N VAL A 26 -0.41 -11.21 15.62
CA VAL A 26 -0.03 -10.06 14.80
C VAL A 26 -1.01 -9.94 13.63
N ALA A 27 -1.51 -8.73 13.37
CA ALA A 27 -2.39 -8.47 12.23
C ALA A 27 -1.68 -8.74 10.90
N LYS A 28 -2.40 -9.29 9.91
CA LYS A 28 -1.82 -9.85 8.68
C LYS A 28 -0.86 -8.88 7.96
N GLN A 29 -1.22 -7.60 7.88
CA GLN A 29 -0.45 -6.57 7.18
C GLN A 29 0.95 -6.34 7.77
N TYR A 30 1.18 -6.74 9.03
CA TYR A 30 2.46 -6.63 9.72
C TYR A 30 3.26 -7.95 9.78
N LEU A 31 2.69 -9.05 9.28
CA LEU A 31 3.45 -10.31 9.16
C LEU A 31 4.57 -10.13 8.13
N LEU A 32 5.71 -10.76 8.37
CA LEU A 32 6.88 -10.66 7.50
C LEU A 32 6.83 -11.71 6.38
N ILE A 33 7.20 -11.29 5.17
CA ILE A 33 7.57 -12.12 4.02
C ILE A 33 8.90 -11.57 3.53
N GLU A 34 9.93 -12.42 3.40
CA GLU A 34 11.29 -12.00 3.02
C GLU A 34 11.76 -10.76 3.82
N ASP A 35 11.62 -10.83 5.15
CA ASP A 35 11.97 -9.77 6.12
C ASP A 35 11.24 -8.43 5.95
N LYS A 36 10.16 -8.39 5.16
CA LYS A 36 9.34 -7.18 4.95
C LYS A 36 7.88 -7.43 5.33
N PRO A 37 7.19 -6.47 5.98
CA PRO A 37 5.77 -6.61 6.27
C PRO A 37 4.96 -6.84 4.98
N VAL A 38 3.91 -7.66 5.02
CA VAL A 38 3.01 -7.85 3.85
C VAL A 38 2.55 -6.52 3.25
N LEU A 39 2.28 -5.51 4.11
CA LEU A 39 1.88 -4.16 3.68
C LEU A 39 2.91 -3.49 2.75
N TYR A 40 4.21 -3.74 2.96
CA TYR A 40 5.30 -3.17 2.18
C TYR A 40 5.09 -3.39 0.67
N TYR A 41 4.70 -4.61 0.27
CA TYR A 41 4.61 -4.96 -1.14
C TYR A 41 3.51 -4.17 -1.87
N SER A 42 2.38 -3.92 -1.20
CA SER A 42 1.31 -3.08 -1.75
C SER A 42 1.75 -1.61 -1.85
N LEU A 43 2.39 -1.08 -0.80
CA LEU A 43 2.88 0.31 -0.81
C LEU A 43 3.94 0.51 -1.88
N LYS A 44 4.94 -0.38 -1.96
CA LYS A 44 6.02 -0.32 -2.94
C LYS A 44 5.50 -0.34 -4.38
N ALA A 45 4.47 -1.14 -4.66
CA ALA A 45 3.86 -1.19 -5.99
C ALA A 45 3.18 0.13 -6.40
N PHE A 46 2.55 0.84 -5.45
CA PHE A 46 1.98 2.16 -5.72
C PHE A 46 3.04 3.25 -5.79
N GLU A 47 4.05 3.22 -4.92
CA GLU A 47 5.16 4.19 -4.91
C GLU A 47 6.07 4.07 -6.14
N ASP A 48 6.24 2.87 -6.69
CA ASP A 48 7.04 2.63 -7.91
C ASP A 48 6.31 3.04 -9.20
N SER A 49 5.03 3.43 -9.11
CA SER A 49 4.21 3.74 -10.26
C SER A 49 4.07 5.25 -10.45
N ASP A 50 4.49 5.74 -11.62
CA ASP A 50 4.30 7.14 -12.05
C ASP A 50 2.82 7.53 -12.26
N LEU A 51 1.89 6.60 -12.05
CA LEU A 51 0.46 6.83 -12.15
C LEU A 51 -0.12 7.45 -10.89
N PHE A 52 0.50 7.23 -9.72
CA PHE A 52 -0.03 7.67 -8.43
C PHE A 52 0.75 8.84 -7.87
N SER A 53 0.02 9.84 -7.39
CA SER A 53 0.61 11.04 -6.79
C SER A 53 0.68 10.98 -5.26
N GLN A 54 -0.16 10.14 -4.64
CA GLN A 54 -0.25 9.96 -3.19
C GLN A 54 -0.74 8.55 -2.86
N VAL A 55 -0.29 8.04 -1.71
CA VAL A 55 -0.76 6.78 -1.11
C VAL A 55 -1.25 7.06 0.31
N ILE A 56 -2.47 6.60 0.63
CA ILE A 56 -3.12 6.76 1.94
C ILE A 56 -3.41 5.38 2.52
N LEU A 57 -3.23 5.23 3.83
CA LEU A 57 -3.51 4.02 4.61
C LEU A 57 -4.83 4.09 5.37
#